data_AF-A0A6L5B940-F1
#
_entry.id   AF-A0A6L5B940-F1
#
_cell.length_a   1.000
_cell.length_b   1.000
_cell.length_c   1.000
_cell.angle_alpha   90.00
_cell.angle_beta   90.00
_cell.angle_gamma   90.00
#
_symmetry.space_group_name_H-M   'P 1'
#
loop_
_entity.id
_entity.type
_entity.pdbx_description
1 polymer ?
#
loop_
_entity_poly.entity_id
_entity_poly.type
_entity_poly.pdbx_seq_one_letter_code
_entity_poly.pdbx_strand_id
1 'polypeptide(L)'
;MEKMEEKEKKSRVLIIGATGNLGFELAKASLQSSNPTFALGSLQDEESLVEAVKLVDVVICAVSSKQALDQKLLVQVIKNLGSVKRFIPSEFGLDPYKTQVSDLDHNFYSSKAEIRQL
;
A
#
# COMPACT_ATOMS: atom_id res chain seq x y z
N MET A 1 26.62 34.55 -1.04
CA MET A 1 26.25 33.37 -1.85
C MET A 1 25.64 32.35 -0.91
N GLU A 2 24.33 32.39 -0.74
CA GLU A 2 23.61 31.37 0.04
C GLU A 2 23.59 30.08 -0.79
N LYS A 3 24.11 29.00 -0.20
CA LYS A 3 23.96 27.66 -0.77
C LYS A 3 22.47 27.34 -0.69
N MET A 4 21.78 27.33 -1.84
CA MET A 4 20.47 26.73 -1.94
C MET A 4 20.64 25.24 -1.62
N GLU A 5 20.17 24.82 -0.45
CA GLU A 5 20.02 23.41 -0.09
C GLU A 5 19.18 22.75 -1.19
N GLU A 6 19.80 21.83 -1.92
CA GLU A 6 19.11 20.96 -2.86
C GLU A 6 18.18 20.07 -2.02
N LYS A 7 16.92 20.50 -1.85
CA LYS A 7 15.90 19.73 -1.12
C LYS A 7 15.79 18.36 -1.78
N GLU A 8 16.19 17.34 -1.04
CA GLU A 8 16.05 15.94 -1.44
C GLU A 8 14.61 15.69 -1.93
N LYS A 9 14.47 15.23 -3.17
CA LYS A 9 13.17 15.00 -3.80
C LYS A 9 12.43 13.87 -3.06
N LYS A 10 11.47 14.23 -2.21
CA LYS A 10 10.64 13.28 -1.47
C LYS A 10 9.78 12.45 -2.43
N SER A 11 9.56 11.19 -2.03
CA SER A 11 8.71 10.26 -2.79
C SER A 11 7.25 10.62 -2.61
N ARG A 12 6.47 10.55 -3.69
CA ARG A 12 5.01 10.67 -3.62
C ARG A 12 4.44 9.33 -3.17
N VAL A 13 3.65 9.33 -2.10
CA VAL A 13 3.16 8.10 -1.45
C VAL A 13 1.65 8.01 -1.63
N LEU A 14 1.15 6.86 -2.10
CA LEU A 14 -0.26 6.51 -2.07
C LEU A 14 -0.53 5.56 -0.90
N ILE A 15 -1.53 5.88 -0.09
CA ILE A 15 -2.00 5.02 1.01
C ILE A 15 -3.44 4.61 0.72
N ILE A 16 -3.65 3.30 0.60
CA ILE A 16 -4.96 2.70 0.35
C ILE A 16 -5.50 2.09 1.64
N GLY A 17 -6.77 2.31 1.95
CA GLY A 17 -7.36 1.99 3.26
C GLY A 17 -7.06 3.06 4.32
N ALA A 18 -6.86 4.31 3.90
CA ALA A 18 -6.48 5.42 4.78
C ALA A 18 -7.51 5.76 5.88
N THR A 19 -8.76 5.29 5.74
CA THR A 19 -9.82 5.43 6.74
C THR A 19 -9.81 4.33 7.81
N GLY A 20 -9.05 3.25 7.60
CA GLY A 20 -8.86 2.20 8.59
C GLY A 20 -7.86 2.60 9.67
N ASN A 21 -7.88 1.90 10.82
CA ASN A 21 -7.04 2.21 11.98
C ASN A 21 -5.56 2.38 11.61
N LEU A 22 -4.99 1.44 10.86
CA LEU A 22 -3.58 1.49 10.49
C LEU A 22 -3.33 2.47 9.33
N GLY A 23 -4.20 2.49 8.32
CA GLY A 23 -4.05 3.39 7.18
C GLY A 23 -4.05 4.86 7.58
N PHE A 24 -4.85 5.23 8.59
CA PHE A 24 -4.89 6.58 9.15
C PHE A 24 -3.53 6.98 9.76
N GLU A 25 -2.96 6.12 10.62
CA GLU A 25 -1.67 6.39 11.25
C GLU A 25 -0.52 6.39 10.22
N LEU A 26 -0.57 5.52 9.19
CA LEU A 26 0.38 5.55 8.08
C LEU A 26 0.32 6.87 7.31
N ALA A 27 -0.88 7.40 7.05
CA ALA A 27 -1.06 8.67 6.36
C ALA A 27 -0.52 9.84 7.18
N LYS A 28 -0.82 9.85 8.48
CA LYS A 28 -0.28 10.83 9.43
C LYS A 28 1.25 10.78 9.47
N ALA A 29 1.85 9.60 9.58
CA ALA A 29 3.30 9.44 9.60
C ALA A 29 3.96 9.88 8.28
N SER A 30 3.34 9.58 7.14
CA SER A 30 3.82 10.02 5.81
C SER A 30 3.82 11.54 5.70
N LEU A 31 2.74 12.20 6.13
CA LEU A 31 2.63 13.66 6.16
C LEU A 31 3.65 14.31 7.12
N GLN A 32 3.83 13.74 8.32
CA GLN A 32 4.84 14.19 9.28
C GLN A 32 6.26 14.07 8.71
N SER A 33 6.49 13.09 7.84
CA SER A 33 7.76 12.90 7.11
C SER A 33 7.90 13.83 5.90
N SER A 34 6.97 14.76 5.69
CA SER A 34 6.93 15.71 4.57
C SER A 34 6.86 15.05 3.18
N ASN A 35 6.32 13.83 3.08
CA ASN A 35 6.07 13.19 1.80
C ASN A 35 4.75 13.71 1.20
N PRO A 36 4.70 14.11 -0.09
CA PRO A 36 3.43 14.30 -0.79
C PRO A 36 2.61 13.01 -0.72
N THR A 37 1.43 13.09 -0.08
CA THR A 37 0.65 11.90 0.28
C THR A 37 -0.73 11.95 -0.37
N PHE A 38 -1.07 10.91 -1.11
CA PHE A 38 -2.39 10.63 -1.66
C PHE A 38 -3.05 9.55 -0.80
N ALA A 39 -4.36 9.65 -0.62
CA ALA A 39 -5.13 8.69 0.19
C ALA A 39 -6.35 8.20 -0.58
N LEU A 40 -6.55 6.88 -0.57
CA LEU A 40 -7.76 6.23 -1.06
C LEU A 40 -8.41 5.42 0.07
N GLY A 41 -9.73 5.51 0.18
CA GLY A 41 -10.49 4.77 1.19
C GLY A 41 -10.73 3.31 0.82
N SER A 42 -10.78 2.98 -0.48
CA SER A 42 -11.18 1.66 -0.98
C SER A 42 -10.40 1.28 -2.25
N LEU A 43 -10.35 -0.02 -2.55
CA LEU A 43 -9.82 -0.59 -3.79
C LEU A 43 -10.87 -0.69 -4.92
N GLN A 44 -12.14 -0.43 -4.61
CA GLN A 44 -13.27 -0.70 -5.52
C GLN A 44 -13.43 0.31 -6.65
N ASP A 45 -12.88 1.52 -6.48
CA ASP A 45 -12.88 2.55 -7.52
C ASP A 45 -11.60 2.38 -8.36
N GLU A 46 -11.70 1.54 -9.39
CA GLU A 46 -10.58 1.18 -10.26
C GLU A 46 -10.04 2.39 -11.02
N GLU A 47 -10.89 3.32 -11.45
CA GLU A 47 -10.49 4.52 -12.20
C GLU A 47 -9.62 5.41 -11.31
N SER A 48 -10.11 5.76 -10.12
CA SER A 48 -9.34 6.53 -9.13
C SER A 48 -8.06 5.81 -8.71
N LEU A 49 -8.10 4.48 -8.59
CA LEU A 49 -6.92 3.67 -8.25
C LEU A 49 -5.83 3.79 -9.31
N VAL A 50 -6.19 3.59 -10.58
CA VAL A 50 -5.26 3.66 -11.71
C VAL A 50 -4.68 5.06 -11.84
N GLU A 51 -5.49 6.10 -11.71
CA GLU A 51 -5.01 7.48 -11.75
C GLU A 51 -4.05 7.78 -10.61
N ALA A 52 -4.38 7.39 -9.38
CA ALA A 52 -3.52 7.61 -8.22
C ALA A 52 -2.18 6.88 -8.36
N VAL A 53 -2.16 5.63 -8.85
CA VAL A 53 -0.93 4.85 -9.03
C VAL A 53 0.01 5.49 -10.05
N LYS A 54 -0.50 6.14 -11.11
CA LYS A 54 0.32 6.87 -12.10
C LYS A 54 1.09 8.05 -11.48
N LEU A 55 0.54 8.65 -10.42
CA LEU A 55 1.07 9.88 -9.83
C LEU A 55 2.09 9.65 -8.72
N VAL A 56 2.33 8.40 -8.31
CA VAL A 56 3.12 8.09 -7.10
C VAL A 56 4.36 7.26 -7.37
N ASP A 57 5.30 7.34 -6.44
CA ASP A 57 6.53 6.57 -6.42
C ASP A 57 6.41 5.34 -5.51
N VAL A 58 5.58 5.41 -4.46
CA VAL A 58 5.40 4.36 -3.46
C VAL A 58 3.91 4.12 -3.24
N VAL A 59 3.51 2.85 -3.18
CA VAL A 59 2.14 2.44 -2.83
C VAL A 59 2.17 1.62 -1.55
N ILE A 60 1.34 1.99 -0.57
CA ILE A 60 1.15 1.27 0.68
C ILE A 60 -0.33 0.89 0.78
N CYS A 61 -0.61 -0.41 0.86
CA CYS A 61 -1.98 -0.92 1.00
C CYS A 61 -2.21 -1.37 2.44
N ALA A 62 -3.19 -0.78 3.12
CA ALA A 62 -3.57 -1.07 4.51
C ALA A 62 -5.05 -1.45 4.64
N VAL A 63 -5.60 -2.13 3.61
CA VAL A 63 -6.97 -2.65 3.63
C VAL A 63 -7.12 -3.80 4.62
N SER A 64 -8.36 -4.06 5.06
CA SER A 64 -8.63 -5.18 5.97
C SER A 64 -8.27 -6.52 5.34
N SER A 65 -7.96 -7.54 6.15
CA SER A 65 -7.64 -8.88 5.65
C SER A 65 -8.78 -9.53 4.85
N LYS A 66 -10.03 -9.11 5.07
CA LYS A 66 -11.18 -9.55 4.26
C LYS A 66 -11.07 -9.13 2.80
N GLN A 67 -10.32 -8.07 2.53
CA GLN A 67 -10.06 -7.52 1.20
C GLN A 67 -8.64 -7.85 0.72
N ALA A 68 -7.97 -8.84 1.34
CA ALA A 68 -6.60 -9.19 0.96
C ALA A 68 -6.50 -9.54 -0.52
N LEU A 69 -7.44 -10.32 -1.04
CA LEU A 69 -7.47 -10.75 -2.45
C LEU A 69 -7.84 -9.64 -3.42
N ASP A 70 -8.54 -8.59 -2.98
CA ASP A 70 -8.84 -7.42 -3.81
C ASP A 70 -7.56 -6.69 -4.26
N GLN A 71 -6.44 -6.91 -3.55
CA GLN A 71 -5.12 -6.39 -3.94
C GLN A 71 -4.60 -6.98 -5.26
N LYS A 72 -5.16 -8.09 -5.78
CA LYS A 72 -4.77 -8.66 -7.08
C LYS A 72 -4.86 -7.64 -8.21
N LEU A 73 -5.95 -6.87 -8.26
CA LEU A 73 -6.14 -5.81 -9.24
C LEU A 73 -5.07 -4.72 -9.08
N LEU A 74 -4.81 -4.30 -7.84
CA LEU A 74 -3.76 -3.32 -7.55
C LEU A 74 -2.38 -3.79 -8.02
N VAL A 75 -2.01 -5.05 -7.76
CA VAL A 75 -0.72 -5.60 -8.22
C VAL A 75 -0.63 -5.60 -9.75
N GLN A 76 -1.71 -5.95 -10.45
CA GLN A 76 -1.76 -5.87 -11.91
C GLN A 76 -1.57 -4.43 -12.42
N VAL A 77 -2.26 -3.45 -11.83
CA VAL A 77 -2.12 -2.03 -12.18
C VAL A 77 -0.68 -1.54 -11.96
N ILE A 78 -0.09 -1.85 -10.81
CA ILE A 78 1.29 -1.49 -10.47
C ILE A 78 2.27 -2.06 -11.50
N LYS A 79 2.14 -3.34 -11.84
CA LYS A 79 3.01 -4.01 -12.83
C LYS A 79 2.88 -3.39 -14.22
N ASN A 80 1.65 -3.12 -14.65
CA ASN A 80 1.39 -2.59 -15.99
C ASN A 80 1.91 -1.16 -16.17
N LEU A 81 1.85 -0.32 -15.12
CA LEU A 81 2.31 1.07 -15.19
C LEU A 81 3.83 1.19 -15.06
N GLY A 82 4.47 0.34 -14.25
CA GLY A 82 5.93 0.31 -14.08
C GLY A 82 6.56 1.55 -13.44
N SER A 83 5.76 2.56 -13.07
CA SER A 83 6.23 3.83 -12.47
C SER A 83 6.51 3.73 -10.97
N VAL A 84 5.91 2.74 -10.29
CA VAL A 84 6.01 2.55 -8.84
C VAL A 84 7.36 1.92 -8.48
N LYS A 85 8.12 2.58 -7.62
CA LYS A 85 9.43 2.14 -7.13
C LYS A 85 9.33 1.14 -5.99
N ARG A 86 8.22 1.18 -5.22
CA ARG A 86 7.99 0.28 -4.09
C ARG A 86 6.51 0.06 -3.83
N PHE A 87 6.14 -1.19 -3.64
CA PHE A 87 4.82 -1.60 -3.17
C PHE A 87 4.93 -2.29 -1.81
N ILE A 88 4.08 -1.90 -0.86
CA ILE A 88 3.95 -2.51 0.46
C ILE A 88 2.52 -3.06 0.58
N PRO A 89 2.31 -4.38 0.55
CA PRO A 89 0.97 -4.99 0.66
C PRO A 89 0.43 -4.93 2.10
N SER A 90 -0.87 -5.22 2.26
CA SER A 90 -1.55 -5.25 3.57
C SER A 90 -1.16 -6.47 4.42
N GLU A 91 0.03 -6.40 5.03
CA GLU A 91 0.64 -7.49 5.78
C GLU A 91 0.59 -7.24 7.29
N PHE A 92 1.25 -6.18 7.76
CA PHE A 92 1.23 -5.56 9.10
C PHE A 92 0.90 -6.45 10.31
N GLY A 93 1.41 -7.68 10.33
CA GLY A 93 1.18 -8.66 11.38
C GLY A 93 2.26 -9.73 11.38
N LEU A 94 1.88 -10.98 11.63
CA LEU A 94 2.81 -12.11 11.57
C LEU A 94 3.15 -12.48 10.13
N ASP A 95 4.30 -13.13 9.95
CA ASP A 95 4.72 -13.65 8.66
C ASP A 95 3.87 -14.88 8.27
N PRO A 96 3.07 -14.83 7.19
CA PRO A 96 2.25 -15.95 6.72
C PRO A 96 3.06 -17.20 6.39
N TYR A 97 4.37 -17.08 6.09
CA TYR A 97 5.21 -18.25 5.80
C TYR A 97 5.86 -18.89 7.05
N LYS A 98 5.79 -18.22 8.20
CA LYS A 98 6.39 -18.71 9.47
C LYS A 98 5.36 -18.98 10.55
N THR A 99 4.12 -18.57 10.33
CA THR A 99 3.04 -18.71 11.32
C THR A 99 2.38 -20.07 11.15
N GLN A 100 2.32 -20.85 12.23
CA GLN A 100 1.49 -22.04 12.27
C GLN A 100 0.05 -21.62 12.53
N VAL A 101 -0.84 -21.93 11.60
CA VAL A 101 -2.25 -21.55 11.65
C VAL A 101 -3.10 -22.81 11.81
N SER A 102 -4.14 -22.72 12.63
CA SER A 102 -5.20 -23.73 12.67
C SER A 102 -6.19 -23.51 11.53
N ASP A 103 -7.01 -24.51 11.23
CA ASP A 103 -8.08 -24.40 10.22
C ASP A 103 -9.16 -23.33 10.52
N LEU A 104 -9.15 -22.76 11.73
CA LEU A 104 -10.01 -21.64 12.15
C LEU A 104 -9.51 -20.26 11.68
N ASP A 105 -8.40 -20.18 10.94
CA ASP A 105 -7.85 -18.91 10.46
C ASP A 105 -8.65 -18.29 9.30
N HIS A 106 -9.60 -19.03 8.73
CA HIS A 106 -10.45 -18.59 7.62
C HIS A 106 -9.66 -18.01 6.44
N ASN A 107 -8.56 -18.65 6.05
CA ASN A 107 -7.70 -18.23 4.94
C ASN A 107 -7.04 -16.85 5.15
N PHE A 108 -6.95 -16.38 6.39
CA PHE A 108 -6.38 -15.07 6.71
C PHE A 108 -4.94 -14.94 6.21
N TYR A 109 -4.09 -15.94 6.48
CA TYR A 109 -2.68 -15.91 6.11
C TYR A 109 -2.43 -16.45 4.69
N SER A 110 -3.22 -17.42 4.23
CA SER A 110 -3.09 -17.96 2.86
C SER A 110 -3.40 -16.89 1.80
N SER A 111 -4.43 -16.06 2.01
CA SER A 111 -4.75 -14.95 1.11
C SER A 111 -3.62 -13.91 1.03
N LYS A 112 -2.93 -13.66 2.16
CA LYS A 112 -1.77 -12.76 2.21
C LYS A 112 -0.54 -13.36 1.51
N ALA A 113 -0.26 -14.64 1.76
CA ALA A 113 0.80 -15.37 1.06
C ALA A 113 0.62 -15.35 -0.45
N GLU A 114 -0.62 -15.50 -0.94
CA GLU A 114 -0.93 -15.41 -2.37
C GLU A 114 -0.53 -14.05 -2.96
N ILE A 115 -0.89 -12.94 -2.30
CA ILE A 115 -0.51 -11.59 -2.76
C ILE A 115 1.01 -11.41 -2.83
N ARG A 116 1.79 -12.02 -1.94
CA ARG A 116 3.26 -11.95 -1.98
C ARG A 116 3.89 -12.63 -3.20
N GLN A 117 3.19 -13.57 -3.83
CA GLN A 117 3.69 -14.33 -4.97
C GLN A 117 3.36 -13.69 -6.31
N LEU A 118 2.55 -12.61 -6.30
CA LEU A 118 2.20 -11.83 -7.48
C LEU A 118 3.25 -10.75 -7.68
#